data_AF-A0A3P2A6K1-F1
#
_entry.id   AF-A0A3P2A6K1-F1
#
_cell.length_a   1.000
_cell.length_b   1.000
_cell.length_c   1.000
_cell.angle_alpha   90.00
_cell.angle_beta   90.00
_cell.angle_gamma   90.00
#
_symmetry.space_group_name_H-M   'P 1'
#
loop_
_entity.id
_entity.type
_entity.pdbx_description
1 polymer ?
#
loop_
_entity_poly.entity_id
_entity_poly.type
_entity_poly.pdbx_seq_one_letter_code
_entity_poly.pdbx_strand_id
1 'polypeptide(L)'
;MSGQTKRTASRAELKERIIGVAMSSFMEHGIKSITMDDIAASLGISKRTLYEVFPDKETLLEECIRKRQKESDEFVNSILSTTDNVMEVVLRMFLWIIEKYHATNKSFFEDIKKYPKAFQLMDGRRRHDSEETLKFFKEGVRQGLFRDDINFSIAGLLVYNQLDLLMNSDICNQYSFIAVYESIMFTFLRGISTEKGGKMLEDFIREYRKNLINKLNTDL
;
A
#
# COMPACT_ATOMS: atom_id res chain seq x y z
N MET A 1 35.77 3.02 -20.25
CA MET A 1 34.85 3.12 -19.09
C MET A 1 33.41 3.52 -19.47
N SER A 2 33.13 4.05 -20.67
CA SER A 2 31.78 4.47 -21.10
C SER A 2 30.82 3.34 -21.52
N GLY A 3 31.33 2.20 -21.99
CA GLY A 3 30.51 1.07 -22.47
C GLY A 3 29.89 0.19 -21.39
N GLN A 4 30.55 0.04 -20.23
CA GLN A 4 30.02 -0.70 -19.08
C GLN A 4 28.87 0.05 -18.42
N THR A 5 29.03 1.36 -18.18
CA THR A 5 27.98 2.20 -17.58
C THR A 5 26.69 2.23 -18.39
N LYS A 6 26.78 2.29 -19.74
CA LYS A 6 25.62 2.29 -20.63
C LYS A 6 24.88 0.94 -20.66
N ARG A 7 25.60 -0.18 -20.57
CA ARG A 7 25.03 -1.54 -20.55
C ARG A 7 24.41 -1.89 -19.18
N THR A 8 24.95 -1.34 -18.10
CA THR A 8 24.37 -1.49 -16.76
C THR A 8 23.10 -0.64 -16.61
N ALA A 9 23.09 0.59 -17.15
CA ALA A 9 21.91 1.45 -17.20
C ALA A 9 20.74 0.79 -17.96
N SER A 10 21.00 0.21 -19.14
CA SER A 10 19.95 -0.47 -19.92
C SER A 10 19.37 -1.70 -19.21
N ARG A 11 20.16 -2.39 -18.37
CA ARG A 11 19.69 -3.56 -17.60
C ARG A 11 18.86 -3.14 -16.39
N ALA A 12 19.24 -2.06 -15.71
CA ALA A 12 18.47 -1.50 -14.60
C ALA A 12 17.11 -0.96 -15.09
N GLU A 13 17.10 -0.22 -16.20
CA GLU A 13 15.87 0.27 -16.84
C GLU A 13 14.95 -0.89 -17.26
N LEU A 14 15.51 -1.94 -17.85
CA LEU A 14 14.74 -3.14 -18.20
C LEU A 14 14.15 -3.81 -16.97
N LYS A 15 14.94 -3.95 -15.89
CA LYS A 15 14.47 -4.52 -14.61
C LYS A 15 13.28 -3.72 -14.06
N GLU A 16 13.39 -2.40 -14.01
CA GLU A 16 12.30 -1.51 -13.54
C GLU A 16 11.05 -1.62 -14.40
N ARG A 17 11.20 -1.68 -15.74
CA ARG A 17 10.07 -1.87 -16.66
C ARG A 17 9.36 -3.19 -16.42
N ILE A 18 10.12 -4.28 -16.24
CA ILE A 18 9.56 -5.61 -15.93
C ILE A 18 8.77 -5.56 -14.62
N ILE A 19 9.36 -4.99 -13.57
CA ILE A 19 8.70 -4.90 -12.25
C ILE A 19 7.40 -4.10 -12.33
N GLY A 20 7.40 -2.97 -13.04
CA GLY A 20 6.23 -2.11 -13.20
C GLY A 20 5.08 -2.82 -13.91
N VAL A 21 5.35 -3.45 -15.06
CA VAL A 21 4.33 -4.19 -15.82
C VAL A 21 3.83 -5.40 -15.03
N ALA A 22 4.74 -6.18 -14.44
CA ALA A 22 4.37 -7.34 -13.65
C ALA A 22 3.48 -6.97 -12.45
N MET A 23 3.82 -5.91 -11.70
CA MET A 23 3.02 -5.47 -10.56
C MET A 23 1.61 -5.09 -10.99
N SER A 24 1.47 -4.27 -12.05
CA SER A 24 0.15 -3.89 -12.57
C SER A 24 -0.67 -5.10 -12.99
N SER A 25 -0.09 -6.02 -13.78
CA SER A 25 -0.79 -7.22 -14.23
C SER A 25 -1.22 -8.13 -13.07
N PHE A 26 -0.36 -8.31 -12.06
CA PHE A 26 -0.69 -9.10 -10.87
C PHE A 26 -1.82 -8.46 -10.07
N MET A 27 -1.78 -7.14 -9.87
CA MET A 27 -2.83 -6.42 -9.15
C MET A 27 -4.15 -6.47 -9.91
N GLU A 28 -4.17 -6.30 -11.22
CA GLU A 28 -5.41 -6.22 -12.02
C GLU A 28 -6.08 -7.58 -12.25
N HIS A 29 -5.28 -8.62 -12.47
CA HIS A 29 -5.82 -9.93 -12.89
C HIS A 29 -5.66 -11.03 -11.84
N GLY A 30 -4.98 -10.74 -10.73
CA GLY A 30 -4.53 -11.74 -9.76
C GLY A 30 -3.19 -12.35 -10.15
N ILE A 31 -2.50 -12.93 -9.18
CA ILE A 31 -1.17 -13.47 -9.44
C ILE A 31 -1.29 -14.77 -10.23
N LYS A 32 -2.20 -15.68 -9.89
CA LYS A 32 -2.29 -17.02 -10.51
C LYS A 32 -2.58 -16.98 -12.01
N SER A 33 -3.35 -16.00 -12.48
CA SER A 33 -3.77 -15.86 -13.87
C SER A 33 -2.66 -15.37 -14.81
N ILE A 34 -1.62 -14.71 -14.27
CA ILE A 34 -0.53 -14.14 -15.05
C ILE A 34 0.69 -15.07 -15.08
N THR A 35 1.18 -15.40 -16.26
CA THR A 35 2.41 -16.18 -16.43
C THR A 35 3.62 -15.27 -16.70
N MET A 36 4.83 -15.80 -16.53
CA MET A 36 6.05 -15.11 -16.97
C MET A 36 6.03 -14.84 -18.48
N ASP A 37 5.40 -15.71 -19.26
CA ASP A 37 5.29 -15.55 -20.71
C ASP A 37 4.38 -14.38 -21.09
N ASP A 38 3.28 -14.18 -20.37
CA ASP A 38 2.38 -13.04 -20.56
C ASP A 38 3.11 -11.71 -20.27
N ILE A 39 3.92 -11.69 -19.21
CA ILE A 39 4.75 -10.52 -18.87
C ILE A 39 5.78 -10.26 -19.97
N ALA A 40 6.48 -11.29 -20.46
CA ALA A 40 7.43 -11.13 -21.55
C ALA A 40 6.76 -10.61 -22.84
N ALA A 41 5.60 -11.16 -23.18
CA ALA A 41 4.82 -10.76 -24.34
C ALA A 41 4.34 -9.30 -24.26
N SER A 42 3.80 -8.88 -23.11
CA SER A 42 3.34 -7.50 -22.89
C SER A 42 4.46 -6.46 -23.00
N LEU A 43 5.70 -6.85 -22.67
CA LEU A 43 6.89 -6.00 -22.75
C LEU A 43 7.60 -6.05 -24.11
N GLY A 44 7.17 -6.95 -25.01
CA GLY A 44 7.83 -7.20 -26.29
C GLY A 44 9.25 -7.76 -26.16
N ILE A 45 9.54 -8.51 -25.08
CA ILE A 45 10.85 -9.13 -24.83
C ILE A 45 10.78 -10.65 -24.98
N SER A 46 11.92 -11.30 -25.21
CA SER A 46 11.96 -12.76 -25.25
C SER A 46 11.80 -13.36 -23.85
N LYS A 47 11.21 -14.57 -23.76
CA LYS A 47 11.15 -15.35 -22.50
C LYS A 47 12.54 -15.47 -21.87
N ARG A 48 13.55 -15.80 -22.68
CA ARG A 48 14.95 -15.91 -22.24
C ARG A 48 15.43 -14.62 -21.55
N THR A 49 15.14 -13.47 -22.14
CA THR A 49 15.50 -12.17 -21.57
C THR A 49 14.84 -11.95 -20.21
N LEU A 50 13.55 -12.29 -20.06
CA LEU A 50 12.87 -12.19 -18.77
C LEU A 50 13.51 -13.11 -17.73
N TYR A 51 13.73 -14.39 -18.07
CA TYR A 51 14.32 -15.38 -17.16
C TYR A 51 15.79 -15.08 -16.79
N GLU A 52 16.53 -14.35 -17.63
CA GLU A 52 17.88 -13.85 -17.31
C GLU A 52 17.87 -12.69 -16.29
N VAL A 53 16.73 -12.01 -16.11
CA VAL A 53 16.56 -10.94 -15.12
C VAL A 53 15.88 -11.48 -13.86
N PHE A 54 14.84 -12.31 -14.01
CA PHE A 54 14.07 -12.91 -12.93
C PHE A 54 13.94 -14.42 -13.17
N PRO A 55 14.64 -15.26 -12.38
CA PRO A 55 14.70 -16.71 -12.63
C PRO A 55 13.35 -17.41 -12.46
N ASP A 56 12.47 -16.83 -11.65
CA ASP A 56 11.14 -17.35 -11.38
C ASP A 56 10.17 -16.20 -11.01
N LYS A 57 8.90 -16.57 -10.95
CA LYS A 57 7.80 -15.65 -10.66
C LYS A 57 7.79 -15.17 -9.21
N GLU A 58 8.24 -15.99 -8.25
CA GLU A 58 8.29 -15.58 -6.84
C GLU A 58 9.32 -14.47 -6.65
N THR A 59 10.51 -14.60 -7.26
CA THR A 59 11.56 -13.58 -7.25
C THR A 59 11.09 -12.27 -7.87
N LEU A 60 10.33 -12.33 -8.98
CA LEU A 60 9.72 -11.14 -9.57
C LEU A 60 8.70 -10.50 -8.62
N LEU A 61 7.84 -11.29 -7.98
CA LEU A 61 6.87 -10.82 -6.99
C LEU A 61 7.54 -10.15 -5.79
N GLU A 62 8.63 -10.72 -5.26
CA GLU A 62 9.41 -10.12 -4.17
C GLU A 62 9.90 -8.72 -4.54
N GLU A 63 10.42 -8.54 -5.76
CA GLU A 63 10.92 -7.26 -6.25
C GLU A 63 9.80 -6.24 -6.52
N CYS A 64 8.63 -6.71 -7.01
CA CYS A 64 7.41 -5.90 -7.11
C CYS A 64 6.98 -5.38 -5.73
N ILE A 65 6.99 -6.23 -4.69
CA ILE A 65 6.61 -5.85 -3.32
C ILE A 65 7.63 -4.87 -2.73
N ARG A 66 8.94 -5.10 -2.93
CA ARG A 66 9.98 -4.17 -2.48
C ARG A 66 9.87 -2.80 -3.14
N LYS A 67 9.61 -2.75 -4.44
CA LYS A 67 9.37 -1.48 -5.15
C LYS A 67 8.17 -0.75 -4.54
N ARG A 68 7.06 -1.46 -4.31
CA ARG A 68 5.85 -0.90 -3.71
C ARG A 68 6.09 -0.37 -2.29
N GLN A 69 6.87 -1.09 -1.49
CA GLN A 69 7.29 -0.67 -0.16
C GLN A 69 8.12 0.61 -0.21
N LYS A 70 9.08 0.68 -1.14
CA LYS A 70 9.91 1.88 -1.34
C LYS A 70 9.06 3.09 -1.74
N GLU A 71 8.12 2.92 -2.68
CA GLU A 71 7.18 3.97 -3.07
C GLU A 71 6.33 4.47 -1.89
N SER A 72 5.93 3.57 -0.99
CA SER A 72 5.21 3.92 0.24
C SER A 72 6.07 4.78 1.16
N ASP A 73 7.34 4.40 1.37
CA ASP A 73 8.25 5.13 2.24
C ASP A 73 8.58 6.51 1.67
N GLU A 74 8.84 6.60 0.36
CA GLU A 74 9.06 7.86 -0.35
C GLU A 74 7.84 8.78 -0.25
N PHE A 75 6.63 8.23 -0.41
CA PHE A 75 5.40 8.99 -0.26
C PHE A 75 5.22 9.53 1.17
N VAL A 76 5.40 8.70 2.19
CA VAL A 76 5.31 9.13 3.60
C VAL A 76 6.32 10.24 3.89
N ASN A 77 7.58 10.06 3.47
CA ASN A 77 8.62 11.08 3.65
C ASN A 77 8.28 12.39 2.93
N SER A 78 7.69 12.32 1.73
CA SER A 78 7.24 13.50 1.00
C SER A 78 6.09 14.25 1.68
N ILE A 79 5.22 13.55 2.41
CA ILE A 79 4.16 14.22 3.16
C ILE A 79 4.73 14.88 4.41
N LEU A 80 5.55 14.15 5.15
CA LEU A 80 6.18 14.64 6.39
C LEU A 80 7.07 15.86 6.17
N SER A 81 7.56 16.10 4.95
CA SER A 81 8.30 17.34 4.60
C SER A 81 7.41 18.53 4.28
N THR A 82 6.09 18.33 4.14
CA THR A 82 5.14 19.37 3.71
C THR A 82 4.18 19.84 4.81
N THR A 83 3.96 19.01 5.83
CA THR A 83 3.03 19.32 6.92
C THR A 83 3.48 18.65 8.20
N ASP A 84 3.38 19.38 9.30
CA ASP A 84 3.55 18.82 10.64
C ASP A 84 2.22 18.24 11.17
N ASN A 85 1.08 18.50 10.51
CA ASN A 85 -0.23 18.07 10.99
C ASN A 85 -0.40 16.56 10.84
N VAL A 86 -0.40 15.84 11.96
CA VAL A 86 -0.43 14.37 11.92
C VAL A 86 -1.75 13.82 11.38
N MET A 87 -2.87 14.51 11.59
CA MET A 87 -4.16 14.08 11.02
C MET A 87 -4.11 14.19 9.49
N GLU A 88 -3.56 15.29 8.97
CA GLU A 88 -3.35 15.46 7.53
C GLU A 88 -2.45 14.36 6.95
N VAL A 89 -1.36 14.02 7.63
CA VAL A 89 -0.48 12.91 7.22
C VAL A 89 -1.26 11.61 7.08
N VAL A 90 -2.04 11.21 8.09
CA VAL A 90 -2.83 9.98 8.05
C VAL A 90 -3.87 10.01 6.94
N LEU A 91 -4.57 11.13 6.74
CA LEU A 91 -5.61 11.26 5.72
C LEU A 91 -5.04 11.22 4.29
N ARG A 92 -3.84 11.79 4.06
CA ARG A 92 -3.15 11.68 2.77
C ARG A 92 -2.62 10.27 2.52
N MET A 93 -2.11 9.60 3.54
CA MET A 93 -1.77 8.17 3.48
C MET A 93 -2.99 7.31 3.15
N PHE A 94 -4.14 7.63 3.76
CA PHE A 94 -5.38 6.94 3.51
C PHE A 94 -5.81 7.04 2.03
N LEU A 95 -5.79 8.25 1.45
CA LEU A 95 -6.09 8.44 0.03
C LEU A 95 -5.13 7.66 -0.88
N TRP A 96 -3.84 7.66 -0.56
CA TRP A 96 -2.85 6.93 -1.35
C TRP A 96 -3.05 5.42 -1.32
N ILE A 97 -3.41 4.86 -0.15
CA ILE A 97 -3.73 3.43 -0.05
C ILE A 97 -4.95 3.11 -0.92
N ILE A 98 -6.00 3.92 -0.86
CA ILE A 98 -7.19 3.72 -1.71
C ILE A 98 -6.81 3.83 -3.20
N GLU A 99 -6.11 4.88 -3.61
CA GLU A 99 -5.70 5.07 -5.00
C GLU A 99 -4.85 3.90 -5.51
N LYS A 100 -4.03 3.29 -4.67
CA LYS A 100 -3.18 2.19 -5.12
C LYS A 100 -3.85 0.83 -5.09
N TYR A 101 -4.81 0.61 -4.18
CA TYR A 101 -5.45 -0.70 -4.02
C TYR A 101 -6.89 -0.76 -4.58
N HIS A 102 -7.48 0.35 -5.01
CA HIS A 102 -8.88 0.37 -5.52
C HIS A 102 -9.12 -0.55 -6.71
N ALA A 103 -8.13 -0.67 -7.60
CA ALA A 103 -8.19 -1.52 -8.79
C ALA A 103 -7.56 -2.90 -8.57
N THR A 104 -7.17 -3.24 -7.33
CA THR A 104 -6.59 -4.55 -7.04
C THR A 104 -7.67 -5.61 -7.01
N ASN A 105 -7.49 -6.64 -7.83
CA ASN A 105 -8.30 -7.83 -7.86
C ASN A 105 -8.22 -8.55 -6.52
N LYS A 106 -9.37 -8.95 -5.97
CA LYS A 106 -9.42 -9.72 -4.71
C LYS A 106 -8.56 -10.99 -4.75
N SER A 107 -8.43 -11.62 -5.92
CA SER A 107 -7.61 -12.83 -6.09
C SER A 107 -6.12 -12.59 -5.88
N PHE A 108 -5.62 -11.35 -6.00
CA PHE A 108 -4.24 -11.00 -5.68
C PHE A 108 -3.91 -11.37 -4.23
N PHE A 109 -4.79 -11.02 -3.29
CA PHE A 109 -4.60 -11.25 -1.85
C PHE A 109 -4.71 -12.73 -1.47
N GLU A 110 -5.46 -13.53 -2.23
CA GLU A 110 -5.52 -14.98 -2.05
C GLU A 110 -4.29 -15.66 -2.65
N ASP A 111 -3.89 -15.25 -3.85
CA ASP A 111 -2.81 -15.89 -4.58
C ASP A 111 -1.45 -15.62 -3.97
N ILE A 112 -1.24 -14.43 -3.40
CA ILE A 112 0.04 -14.08 -2.77
C ILE A 112 0.40 -15.01 -1.61
N LYS A 113 -0.60 -15.56 -0.90
CA LYS A 113 -0.41 -16.56 0.17
C LYS A 113 0.28 -17.85 -0.33
N LYS A 114 0.23 -18.12 -1.64
CA LYS A 114 0.89 -19.27 -2.28
C LYS A 114 2.38 -19.04 -2.58
N TYR A 115 2.89 -17.83 -2.34
CA TYR A 115 4.28 -17.42 -2.53
C TYR A 115 4.87 -16.96 -1.18
N PRO A 116 5.30 -17.90 -0.32
CA PRO A 116 5.63 -17.61 1.07
C PRO A 116 6.68 -16.52 1.26
N LYS A 117 7.68 -16.41 0.37
CA LYS A 117 8.72 -15.37 0.50
C LYS A 117 8.17 -13.99 0.20
N ALA A 118 7.44 -13.87 -0.91
CA ALA A 118 6.77 -12.65 -1.30
C ALA A 118 5.73 -12.23 -0.24
N PHE A 119 4.95 -13.18 0.26
CA PHE A 119 4.00 -12.96 1.35
C PHE A 119 4.69 -12.46 2.62
N GLN A 120 5.76 -13.13 3.07
CA GLN A 120 6.54 -12.71 4.23
C GLN A 120 7.16 -11.31 4.08
N LEU A 121 7.55 -10.89 2.87
CA LEU A 121 8.05 -9.53 2.63
C LEU A 121 6.94 -8.50 2.75
N MET A 122 5.78 -8.76 2.17
CA MET A 122 4.61 -7.88 2.25
C MET A 122 4.16 -7.68 3.69
N ASP A 123 4.29 -8.75 4.47
CA ASP A 123 3.89 -8.86 5.87
C ASP A 123 5.07 -8.54 6.83
N GLY A 124 6.27 -8.29 6.30
CA GLY A 124 7.53 -8.22 7.05
C GLY A 124 7.77 -6.92 7.83
N ARG A 125 6.90 -5.91 7.67
CA ARG A 125 6.91 -4.69 8.51
C ARG A 125 6.30 -4.91 9.90
N ARG A 126 5.93 -6.15 10.22
CA ARG A 126 5.25 -6.62 11.43
C ARG A 126 5.90 -6.38 12.78
N ARG A 127 7.15 -5.91 12.83
CA ARG A 127 7.98 -6.01 14.05
C ARG A 127 8.53 -4.68 14.53
N HIS A 128 7.80 -3.60 14.29
CA HIS A 128 8.12 -2.30 14.85
C HIS A 128 6.87 -1.70 15.48
N ASP A 129 6.67 -2.00 16.77
CA ASP A 129 6.34 -0.95 17.74
C ASP A 129 7.48 0.07 17.68
N SER A 130 7.60 0.79 16.55
CA SER A 130 8.68 1.73 16.39
C SER A 130 8.42 2.86 17.36
N GLU A 131 9.48 3.31 18.01
CA GLU A 131 9.46 4.58 18.72
C GLU A 131 8.90 5.70 17.84
N GLU A 132 9.02 5.59 16.51
CA GLU A 132 8.45 6.50 15.52
C GLU A 132 6.92 6.53 15.54
N THR A 133 6.23 5.38 15.57
CA THR A 133 4.77 5.34 15.68
C THR A 133 4.29 5.98 16.98
N LEU A 134 4.98 5.71 18.09
CA LEU A 134 4.66 6.37 19.37
C LEU A 134 4.95 7.88 19.34
N LYS A 135 6.06 8.31 18.73
CA LYS A 135 6.38 9.73 18.52
C LYS A 135 5.30 10.42 17.70
N PHE A 136 4.81 9.77 16.63
CA PHE A 136 3.74 10.27 15.78
C PHE A 136 2.44 10.51 16.55
N PHE A 137 1.99 9.54 17.35
CA PHE A 137 0.78 9.72 18.16
C PHE A 137 0.95 10.78 19.26
N LYS A 138 2.11 10.82 19.93
CA LYS A 138 2.43 11.87 20.92
C LYS A 138 2.37 13.26 20.31
N GLU A 139 2.84 13.41 19.06
CA GLU A 139 2.76 14.67 18.34
C GLU A 139 1.30 15.07 18.06
N GLY A 140 0.44 14.12 17.70
CA GLY A 140 -1.00 14.39 17.58
C GLY A 140 -1.70 14.79 18.87
N VAL A 141 -1.28 14.22 20.00
CA VAL A 141 -1.73 14.68 21.32
C VAL A 141 -1.27 16.11 21.58
N ARG A 142 0.00 16.43 21.30
CA ARG A 142 0.56 17.79 21.43
C ARG A 142 -0.19 18.81 20.56
N GLN A 143 -0.63 18.42 19.37
CA GLN A 143 -1.42 19.26 18.46
C GLN A 143 -2.90 19.39 18.87
N GLY A 144 -3.32 18.65 19.90
CA GLY A 144 -4.71 18.56 20.35
C GLY A 144 -5.63 17.85 19.36
N LEU A 145 -5.08 16.99 18.50
CA LEU A 145 -5.81 16.23 17.47
C LEU A 145 -6.19 14.83 17.96
N PHE A 146 -5.33 14.21 18.77
CA PHE A 146 -5.60 12.92 19.40
C PHE A 146 -5.76 13.07 20.90
N ARG A 147 -6.56 12.18 21.50
CA ARG A 147 -6.83 12.15 22.93
C ARG A 147 -5.59 11.68 23.70
N ASP A 148 -5.34 12.28 24.85
CA ASP A 148 -4.21 11.98 25.73
C ASP A 148 -4.47 10.81 26.69
N ASP A 149 -5.72 10.35 26.81
CA ASP A 149 -6.13 9.23 27.65
C ASP A 149 -5.97 7.85 26.98
N ILE A 150 -5.54 7.81 25.71
CA ILE A 150 -5.37 6.59 24.94
C ILE A 150 -3.97 6.00 25.13
N ASN A 151 -3.90 4.70 25.42
CA ASN A 151 -2.64 3.97 25.36
C ASN A 151 -2.31 3.62 23.89
N PHE A 152 -1.43 4.41 23.26
CA PHE A 152 -1.09 4.26 21.85
C PHE A 152 -0.26 3.02 21.51
N SER A 153 0.42 2.39 22.47
CA SER A 153 1.03 1.08 22.25
C SER A 153 -0.05 0.02 22.00
N ILE A 154 -1.11 0.04 22.81
CA ILE A 154 -2.24 -0.89 22.64
C ILE A 154 -3.06 -0.50 21.40
N ALA A 155 -3.39 0.77 21.23
CA ALA A 155 -4.21 1.23 20.11
C ALA A 155 -3.52 0.96 18.75
N GLY A 156 -2.20 1.17 18.67
CA GLY A 156 -1.38 0.81 17.50
C GLY A 156 -1.41 -0.68 17.19
N LEU A 157 -1.27 -1.54 18.21
CA LEU A 157 -1.38 -2.99 18.05
C LEU A 157 -2.78 -3.40 17.55
N LEU A 158 -3.85 -2.81 18.10
CA LEU A 158 -5.23 -3.13 17.70
C LEU A 158 -5.50 -2.77 16.25
N VAL A 159 -5.18 -1.55 15.81
CA VAL A 159 -5.40 -1.15 14.41
C VAL A 159 -4.53 -1.97 13.47
N TYR A 160 -3.31 -2.32 13.87
CA TYR A 160 -2.46 -3.20 13.09
C TYR A 160 -3.12 -4.58 12.87
N ASN A 161 -3.59 -5.24 13.94
CA ASN A 161 -4.27 -6.53 13.82
C ASN A 161 -5.57 -6.45 13.01
N GLN A 162 -6.29 -5.32 13.09
CA GLN A 162 -7.47 -5.09 12.26
C GLN A 162 -7.09 -4.97 10.77
N LEU A 163 -6.06 -4.20 10.45
CA LEU A 163 -5.55 -4.06 9.07
C LEU A 163 -4.98 -5.38 8.54
N ASP A 164 -4.41 -6.22 9.41
CA ASP A 164 -3.93 -7.55 9.04
C ASP A 164 -5.04 -8.44 8.46
N LEU A 165 -6.30 -8.24 8.86
CA LEU A 165 -7.46 -8.94 8.28
C LEU A 165 -7.56 -8.77 6.75
N LEU A 166 -7.10 -7.63 6.21
CA LEU A 166 -7.12 -7.38 4.76
C LEU A 166 -6.25 -8.37 3.98
N MET A 167 -5.23 -8.93 4.64
CA MET A 167 -4.21 -9.78 4.03
C MET A 167 -4.30 -11.24 4.51
N ASN A 168 -4.59 -11.43 5.80
CA ASN A 168 -4.51 -12.70 6.51
C ASN A 168 -5.87 -13.34 6.79
N SER A 169 -6.98 -12.78 6.30
CA SER A 169 -8.31 -13.38 6.38
C SER A 169 -8.99 -13.48 5.02
N ASP A 170 -10.19 -14.06 4.98
CA ASP A 170 -11.03 -14.16 3.79
C ASP A 170 -12.09 -13.04 3.74
N ILE A 171 -11.97 -12.00 4.58
CA ILE A 171 -12.93 -10.90 4.63
C ILE A 171 -13.09 -10.18 3.27
N CYS A 172 -11.99 -10.10 2.50
CA CYS A 172 -11.96 -9.50 1.16
C CYS A 172 -12.68 -10.37 0.09
N ASN A 173 -13.14 -11.57 0.44
CA ASN A 173 -14.00 -12.37 -0.43
C ASN A 173 -15.47 -11.95 -0.34
N GLN A 174 -15.87 -11.41 0.81
CA GLN A 174 -17.23 -10.94 1.09
C GLN A 174 -17.38 -9.44 0.85
N TYR A 175 -16.32 -8.68 1.13
CA TYR A 175 -16.30 -7.21 1.02
C TYR A 175 -15.11 -6.76 0.16
N SER A 176 -15.19 -5.57 -0.44
CA SER A 176 -14.02 -5.02 -1.15
C SER A 176 -12.92 -4.59 -0.17
N PHE A 177 -11.67 -4.60 -0.62
CA PHE A 177 -10.53 -4.08 0.17
C PHE A 177 -10.82 -2.68 0.71
N ILE A 178 -11.36 -1.79 -0.13
CA ILE A 178 -11.69 -0.41 0.25
C ILE A 178 -12.73 -0.39 1.38
N ALA A 179 -13.81 -1.16 1.27
CA ALA A 179 -14.86 -1.14 2.28
C ALA A 179 -14.33 -1.56 3.66
N VAL A 180 -13.52 -2.62 3.70
CA VAL A 180 -12.92 -3.11 4.95
C VAL A 180 -11.91 -2.10 5.51
N TYR A 181 -11.03 -1.57 4.66
CA TYR A 181 -10.03 -0.57 5.04
C TYR A 181 -10.66 0.73 5.57
N GLU A 182 -11.70 1.24 4.89
CA GLU A 182 -12.49 2.39 5.33
C GLU A 182 -13.10 2.15 6.71
N SER A 183 -13.78 1.02 6.91
CA SER A 183 -14.42 0.68 8.18
C SER A 183 -13.42 0.64 9.32
N ILE A 184 -12.25 0.03 9.13
CA ILE A 184 -11.19 -0.05 10.14
C ILE A 184 -10.66 1.36 10.45
N MET A 185 -10.16 2.06 9.45
CA MET A 185 -9.45 3.33 9.65
C MET A 185 -10.36 4.42 10.16
N PHE A 186 -11.58 4.54 9.65
CA PHE A 186 -12.51 5.56 10.11
C PHE A 186 -13.04 5.32 11.52
N THR A 187 -13.23 4.06 11.92
CA THR A 187 -13.61 3.74 13.30
C THR A 187 -12.45 4.01 14.25
N PHE A 188 -11.23 3.60 13.87
CA PHE A 188 -10.03 3.85 14.64
C PHE A 188 -9.77 5.34 14.84
N LEU A 189 -9.75 6.12 13.75
CA LEU A 189 -9.47 7.55 13.81
C LEU A 189 -10.52 8.32 14.61
N ARG A 190 -11.82 7.98 14.46
CA ARG A 190 -12.87 8.56 15.32
C ARG A 190 -12.64 8.25 16.80
N GLY A 191 -12.24 7.01 17.12
CA GLY A 191 -12.03 6.58 18.50
C GLY A 191 -10.88 7.31 19.20
N ILE A 192 -9.79 7.60 18.49
CA ILE A 192 -8.60 8.25 19.06
C ILE A 192 -8.60 9.77 18.99
N SER A 193 -9.50 10.38 18.19
CA SER A 193 -9.50 11.83 17.96
C SER A 193 -10.15 12.62 19.08
N THR A 194 -9.67 13.84 19.32
CA THR A 194 -10.39 14.88 20.06
C THR A 194 -11.53 15.44 19.21
N GLU A 195 -12.34 16.38 19.74
CA GLU A 195 -13.32 17.12 18.93
C GLU A 195 -12.68 17.85 17.73
N LYS A 196 -11.49 18.43 17.94
CA LYS A 196 -10.73 19.13 16.88
C LYS A 196 -10.29 18.16 15.79
N GLY A 197 -9.68 17.02 16.17
CA GLY A 197 -9.28 15.99 15.21
C GLY A 197 -10.46 15.33 14.52
N GLY A 198 -11.54 15.07 15.26
CA GLY A 198 -12.78 14.50 14.75
C GLY A 198 -13.42 15.39 13.69
N LYS A 199 -13.44 16.71 13.90
CA LYS A 199 -13.92 17.66 12.88
C LYS A 199 -13.13 17.58 11.58
N MET A 200 -11.79 17.53 11.66
CA MET A 200 -10.95 17.36 10.47
C MET A 200 -11.25 16.05 9.72
N LEU A 201 -11.46 14.96 10.46
CA LEU A 201 -11.82 13.67 9.88
C LEU A 201 -13.20 13.71 9.20
N GLU A 202 -14.21 14.33 9.82
CA GLU A 202 -15.55 14.44 9.21
C GLU A 202 -15.54 15.32 7.96
N ASP A 203 -14.83 16.45 7.99
CA ASP A 203 -14.65 17.31 6.82
C ASP A 203 -14.01 16.54 5.66
N PHE A 204 -12.96 15.77 5.95
CA PHE A 204 -12.31 14.89 4.98
C PHE A 204 -13.26 13.82 4.42
N ILE A 205 -13.98 13.10 5.30
CA ILE A 205 -14.89 12.03 4.87
C ILE A 205 -15.97 12.59 3.94
N ARG A 206 -16.50 13.76 4.25
CA ARG A 206 -17.51 14.44 3.43
C ARG A 206 -16.97 14.75 2.03
N GLU A 207 -15.77 15.31 1.94
CA GLU A 207 -15.13 15.62 0.66
C GLU A 207 -14.78 14.36 -0.13
N TYR A 208 -14.19 13.37 0.54
CA TYR A 208 -13.84 12.08 -0.05
C TYR A 208 -15.07 11.38 -0.66
N ARG A 209 -16.18 11.31 0.08
CA ARG A 209 -17.43 10.71 -0.41
C ARG A 209 -18.02 11.49 -1.60
N LYS A 210 -17.97 12.83 -1.57
CA LYS A 210 -18.42 13.68 -2.68
C LYS A 210 -17.60 13.40 -3.95
N ASN A 211 -16.28 13.31 -3.83
CA ASN A 211 -15.39 13.03 -4.96
C ASN A 211 -15.60 11.62 -5.52
N LEU A 212 -15.89 10.63 -4.67
CA LEU A 212 -16.21 9.27 -5.11
C LEU A 212 -17.51 9.23 -5.93
N ILE A 213 -18.56 9.91 -5.47
CA ILE A 213 -19.84 10.03 -6.20
C ILE A 213 -19.63 10.70 -7.56
N ASN A 214 -18.84 11.76 -7.60
CA ASN A 214 -18.54 12.46 -8.85
C ASN A 214 -17.83 11.54 -9.85
N LYS A 215 -16.83 10.77 -9.41
CA LYS A 215 -16.14 9.79 -10.28
C LYS A 215 -17.11 8.77 -10.88
N LEU A 216 -17.95 8.15 -10.04
CA LEU A 216 -18.95 7.17 -10.49
C LEU A 216 -19.95 7.73 -11.50
N ASN A 217 -20.27 9.03 -11.42
CA ASN A 217 -21.15 9.70 -12.37
C ASN A 217 -20.46 10.12 -13.68
N THR A 218 -19.13 10.09 -13.75
CA THR A 218 -18.37 10.47 -14.95
C THR A 218 -17.97 9.26 -15.81
N ASP A 219 -18.05 8.05 -15.24
CA ASP A 219 -17.75 6.77 -15.90
C ASP A 219 -19.01 6.05 -16.46
N LEU A 220 -20.15 6.76 -16.52
CA LEU A 220 -21.44 6.36 -17.14
C LEU A 220 -21.72 7.22 -18.38
#